data_AF-A0A1W9PWG5-F1
#
_entry.id   AF-A0A1W9PWG5-F1
#
_cell.length_a   1.000
_cell.length_b   1.000
_cell.length_c   1.000
_cell.angle_alpha   90.00
_cell.angle_beta   90.00
_cell.angle_gamma   90.00
#
_symmetry.space_group_name_H-M   'P 1'
#
loop_
_entity.id
_entity.type
_entity.pdbx_description
1 polymer ?
#
loop_
_entity_poly.entity_id
_entity_poly.type
_entity_poly.pdbx_seq_one_letter_code
_entity_poly.pdbx_strand_id
1 'polypeptide(L)'
;MIVIAIIGILAAIAIPNFISYRNKAFCSRAETDANTISDAISDYFSVPTRTNITISDISTNGITNKTKWGLSTTDPDQSITITVMDESGRCPAPYQNADPHWNSNVYTRRM
;
A
#
# COMPACT_ATOMS: atom_id res chain seq x y z
N MET A 1 -10.25 -35.26 -28.62
CA MET A 1 -9.19 -34.23 -28.55
C MET A 1 -9.72 -32.78 -28.44
N ILE A 2 -11.04 -32.53 -28.39
CA ILE A 2 -11.58 -31.17 -28.31
C ILE A 2 -11.42 -30.48 -26.94
N VAL A 3 -11.40 -31.27 -25.86
CA VAL A 3 -11.31 -30.76 -24.49
C VAL A 3 -10.00 -30.01 -24.24
N ILE A 4 -8.87 -30.54 -24.75
CA ILE A 4 -7.54 -29.93 -24.57
C ILE A 4 -7.47 -28.58 -25.30
N ALA A 5 -8.10 -28.47 -26.47
CA ALA A 5 -8.15 -27.23 -27.23
C ALA A 5 -8.95 -26.13 -26.50
N ILE A 6 -10.09 -26.49 -25.90
CA ILE A 6 -10.93 -25.52 -25.17
C ILE A 6 -10.24 -25.04 -23.89
N ILE A 7 -9.60 -25.94 -23.13
CA ILE A 7 -8.81 -25.57 -21.95
C ILE A 7 -7.66 -24.61 -22.33
N GLY A 8 -7.00 -24.86 -23.47
CA GLY A 8 -5.94 -24.00 -23.98
C GLY A 8 -6.38 -22.55 -24.25
N ILE A 9 -7.55 -22.35 -24.86
CA ILE A 9 -8.09 -21.00 -25.16
C ILE A 9 -8.47 -20.27 -23.87
N LEU A 10 -9.15 -20.96 -22.94
CA LEU A 10 -9.54 -20.37 -21.65
C LEU A 10 -8.33 -19.97 -20.82
N ALA A 11 -7.29 -20.83 -20.79
CA ALA A 11 -6.05 -20.54 -20.08
C ALA A 11 -5.33 -19.32 -20.67
N ALA A 12 -5.29 -19.17 -22.00
CA ALA A 12 -4.63 -18.05 -22.65
C ALA A 12 -5.21 -16.68 -22.24
N ILE A 13 -6.52 -16.59 -22.00
CA ILE A 13 -7.19 -15.36 -21.56
C ILE A 13 -7.07 -15.17 -20.03
N ALA A 14 -7.18 -16.25 -19.27
CA ALA A 14 -7.20 -16.19 -17.80
C ALA A 14 -5.82 -15.95 -17.17
N ILE A 15 -4.75 -16.51 -17.73
CA ILE A 15 -3.39 -16.40 -17.20
C ILE A 15 -2.91 -14.94 -17.05
N PRO A 16 -3.01 -14.06 -18.07
CA PRO A 16 -2.54 -12.68 -17.93
C PRO A 16 -3.31 -11.90 -16.85
N ASN A 17 -4.63 -12.10 -16.78
CA ASN A 17 -5.47 -11.49 -15.74
C ASN A 17 -5.11 -12.02 -14.35
N PHE A 18 -4.84 -13.32 -14.22
CA PHE A 18 -4.42 -13.93 -12.96
C PHE A 18 -3.07 -13.38 -12.49
N ILE A 19 -2.10 -13.21 -13.40
CA ILE A 19 -0.79 -12.62 -13.06
C ILE A 19 -0.95 -11.19 -12.54
N SER A 20 -1.75 -10.36 -13.21
CA SER A 20 -2.04 -9.00 -12.77
C SER A 20 -2.68 -8.97 -11.37
N TYR A 21 -3.68 -9.83 -11.14
CA TYR A 21 -4.35 -9.93 -9.84
C TYR A 21 -3.39 -10.35 -8.71
N ARG A 22 -2.51 -11.33 -8.96
CA ARG A 22 -1.49 -11.72 -7.98
C ARG A 22 -0.52 -10.59 -7.68
N ASN A 23 -0.07 -9.88 -8.72
CA ASN A 23 0.86 -8.76 -8.57
C ASN A 23 0.23 -7.66 -7.69
N LYS A 24 -1.04 -7.30 -7.95
CA LYS A 24 -1.81 -6.39 -7.09
C LYS A 24 -1.94 -6.91 -5.67
N ALA A 25 -2.25 -8.19 -5.48
CA ALA A 25 -2.40 -8.77 -4.15
C ALA A 25 -1.11 -8.66 -3.30
N PHE A 26 0.07 -8.77 -3.91
CA PHE A 26 1.33 -8.58 -3.21
C PHE A 26 1.52 -7.14 -2.72
N CYS A 27 1.19 -6.15 -3.55
CA CYS A 27 1.34 -4.72 -3.23
C CYS A 27 0.21 -4.19 -2.34
N SER A 28 -0.99 -4.80 -2.41
CA SER A 28 -2.20 -4.35 -1.69
C SER A 28 -2.05 -4.29 -0.18
N ARG A 29 -1.12 -5.06 0.39
CA ARG A 29 -0.83 -5.04 1.84
C ARG A 29 -0.27 -3.69 2.26
N ALA A 30 0.80 -3.23 1.60
CA ALA A 30 1.42 -1.95 1.90
C ALA A 30 0.46 -0.76 1.62
N GLU A 31 -0.36 -0.87 0.57
CA GLU A 31 -1.42 0.12 0.29
C GLU A 31 -2.45 0.16 1.43
N THR A 32 -2.89 -1.00 1.93
CA THR A 32 -3.85 -1.10 3.04
C THR A 32 -3.25 -0.58 4.35
N ASP A 33 -1.97 -0.87 4.62
CA ASP A 33 -1.26 -0.37 5.79
C ASP A 33 -1.16 1.16 5.74
N ALA A 34 -0.84 1.74 4.57
CA ALA A 34 -0.81 3.19 4.39
C ALA A 34 -2.18 3.84 4.60
N ASN A 35 -3.26 3.18 4.18
CA ASN A 35 -4.63 3.66 4.41
C ASN A 35 -4.99 3.63 5.89
N THR A 36 -4.64 2.54 6.58
CA THR A 36 -4.89 2.40 8.03
C THR A 36 -4.15 3.48 8.82
N ILE A 37 -2.92 3.82 8.42
CA ILE A 37 -2.17 4.94 9.02
C ILE A 37 -2.87 6.27 8.75
N SER A 38 -3.30 6.52 7.51
CA SER A 38 -4.02 7.75 7.14
C SER A 38 -5.31 7.94 7.96
N ASP A 39 -6.04 6.85 8.20
CA ASP A 39 -7.26 6.86 9.00
C ASP A 39 -6.94 7.13 10.48
N ALA A 40 -5.89 6.49 11.02
CA ALA A 40 -5.44 6.73 12.39
C ALA A 40 -4.95 8.17 12.61
N ILE A 41 -4.31 8.79 11.62
CA ILE A 41 -3.90 10.20 11.68
C ILE A 41 -5.13 11.11 11.64
N SER A 42 -6.10 10.81 10.77
CA SER A 42 -7.34 11.58 10.66
C SER A 42 -8.15 11.53 11.96
N ASP A 43 -8.21 10.35 12.60
CA ASP A 43 -8.80 10.18 13.92
C ASP A 43 -8.01 10.94 14.99
N TYR A 44 -6.68 10.96 14.91
CA TYR A 44 -5.85 11.71 15.84
C TYR A 44 -6.14 13.22 15.78
N PHE A 45 -6.24 13.81 14.58
CA PHE A 45 -6.56 15.23 14.38
C PHE A 45 -8.05 15.58 14.53
N SER A 46 -8.94 14.59 14.72
CA SER A 46 -10.35 14.86 15.05
C SER A 46 -10.50 15.56 16.40
N VAL A 47 -9.49 15.47 17.28
CA VAL A 47 -9.45 16.14 18.58
C VAL A 47 -8.78 17.51 18.45
N PRO A 48 -9.48 18.62 18.71
CA PRO A 48 -8.98 19.97 18.43
C PRO A 48 -7.78 20.41 19.29
N THR A 49 -7.49 19.71 20.39
CA THR A 49 -6.32 20.00 21.24
C THR A 49 -5.02 19.40 20.69
N ARG A 50 -5.08 18.56 19.67
CA ARG A 50 -3.93 17.88 19.08
C ARG A 50 -3.46 18.65 17.84
N THR A 51 -2.34 19.34 17.98
CA THR A 51 -1.76 20.19 16.92
C THR A 51 -0.41 19.69 16.41
N ASN A 52 0.10 18.60 16.98
CA ASN A 52 1.36 18.00 16.59
C ASN A 52 1.22 16.48 16.65
N ILE A 53 1.81 15.79 15.68
CA ILE A 53 1.76 14.34 15.58
C ILE A 53 3.16 13.76 15.56
N THR A 54 3.41 12.74 16.37
CA THR A 54 4.64 11.95 16.33
C THR A 54 4.32 10.50 15.99
N ILE A 55 5.31 9.73 15.54
CA ILE A 55 5.12 8.31 15.16
C ILE A 55 4.54 7.48 16.33
N SER A 56 4.83 7.86 17.58
CA SER A 56 4.31 7.21 18.78
C SER A 56 2.83 7.48 19.07
N ASP A 57 2.26 8.54 18.50
CA ASP A 57 0.86 8.93 18.74
C ASP A 57 -0.12 8.14 17.85
N ILE A 58 0.40 7.48 16.81
CA ILE A 58 -0.38 6.68 15.88
C ILE A 58 -0.41 5.24 16.38
N SER A 59 -1.60 4.75 16.72
CA SER A 59 -1.77 3.33 17.02
C SER A 59 -1.66 2.53 15.72
N THR A 60 -0.72 1.59 15.68
CA THR A 60 -0.48 0.75 14.48
C THR A 60 -0.91 -0.68 14.68
N ASN A 61 -1.96 -0.84 15.49
CA ASN A 61 -2.63 -2.10 15.70
C ASN A 61 -3.10 -2.65 14.34
N GLY A 62 -2.39 -3.67 13.84
CA GLY A 62 -2.68 -4.33 12.56
C GLY A 62 -1.61 -4.16 11.48
N ILE A 63 -0.68 -3.22 11.65
CA ILE A 63 0.44 -3.04 10.71
C ILE A 63 1.51 -4.06 11.05
N THR A 64 1.62 -5.09 10.21
CA THR A 64 2.60 -6.16 10.40
C THR A 64 4.04 -5.62 10.37
N ASN A 65 4.94 -6.20 11.18
CA ASN A 65 6.39 -5.89 11.29
C ASN A 65 7.20 -5.94 9.97
N LYS A 66 6.58 -6.17 8.81
CA LYS A 66 7.22 -6.16 7.48
C LYS A 66 7.01 -4.87 6.71
N THR A 67 6.34 -3.89 7.30
CA THR A 67 6.15 -2.57 6.73
C THR A 67 6.71 -1.51 7.65
N LYS A 68 7.80 -0.85 7.23
CA LYS A 68 8.31 0.32 7.93
C LYS A 68 7.52 1.53 7.46
N TRP A 69 6.93 2.29 8.38
CA TRP A 69 6.29 3.55 8.04
C TRP A 69 7.02 4.76 8.61
N GLY A 70 6.87 5.90 7.94
CA GLY A 70 7.35 7.19 8.41
C GLY A 70 6.38 8.31 8.08
N LEU A 71 6.50 9.41 8.83
CA LEU A 71 5.82 10.67 8.57
C LEU A 71 6.89 11.71 8.22
N SER A 72 6.71 12.43 7.11
CA SER A 72 7.68 13.44 6.67
C SER A 72 7.54 14.80 7.38
N THR A 73 6.40 15.08 8.00
CA THR A 73 6.11 16.35 8.67
C THR A 73 5.18 16.08 9.85
N THR A 74 5.41 16.77 10.96
CA THR A 74 4.61 16.72 12.18
C THR A 74 3.66 17.92 12.29
N ASP A 75 3.67 18.79 11.28
CA ASP A 75 2.96 20.07 11.24
C ASP A 75 1.61 19.93 10.48
N PRO A 76 0.45 20.22 11.11
CA PRO A 76 -0.87 20.07 10.49
C PRO A 76 -1.11 21.02 9.31
N ASP A 77 -0.31 22.08 9.14
CA ASP A 77 -0.43 23.04 8.04
C ASP A 77 0.29 22.59 6.76
N GLN A 78 1.01 21.46 6.80
CA GLN A 78 1.66 20.86 5.63
C GLN A 78 1.08 19.50 5.28
N SER A 79 1.11 19.14 3.99
CA SER A 79 0.62 17.83 3.54
C SER A 79 1.38 16.70 4.24
N ILE A 80 0.70 15.91 5.05
CA ILE A 80 1.33 14.82 5.80
C ILE A 80 1.61 13.69 4.80
N THR A 81 2.89 13.40 4.60
CA THR A 81 3.33 12.32 3.70
C THR A 81 3.61 11.08 4.52
N ILE A 82 2.79 10.06 4.30
CA ILE A 82 2.91 8.72 4.85
C ILE A 82 3.75 7.93 3.87
N THR A 83 4.87 7.39 4.33
CA THR A 83 5.67 6.44 3.56
C THR A 83 5.52 5.07 4.19
N VAL A 84 5.27 4.04 3.39
CA VAL A 84 5.18 2.64 3.82
C VAL A 84 6.09 1.81 2.94
N MET A 85 7.15 1.27 3.52
CA MET A 85 8.10 0.41 2.82
C MET A 85 7.69 -1.06 2.94
N ASP A 86 7.47 -1.75 1.83
CA ASP A 86 7.30 -3.21 1.80
C ASP A 86 8.67 -3.91 1.92
N GLU A 87 8.98 -4.46 3.10
CA GLU A 87 10.22 -5.24 3.31
C GLU A 87 10.11 -6.67 2.75
N SER A 88 8.94 -7.10 2.28
CA SER A 88 8.77 -8.46 1.77
C SER A 88 9.42 -8.67 0.41
N GLY A 89 9.66 -7.59 -0.35
CA GLY A 89 10.19 -7.64 -1.71
C GLY A 89 9.31 -8.40 -2.70
N ARG A 90 8.03 -8.62 -2.35
CA ARG A 90 7.09 -9.42 -3.14
C ARG A 90 6.33 -8.59 -4.17
N CYS A 91 6.21 -7.29 -3.95
CA CYS A 91 5.59 -6.38 -4.90
C CYS A 91 6.48 -6.24 -6.16
N PRO A 92 6.01 -6.64 -7.35
CA PRO A 92 6.84 -6.63 -8.55
C PRO A 92 7.04 -5.21 -9.11
N ALA A 93 8.26 -4.91 -9.53
CA ALA A 93 8.64 -3.63 -10.16
C ALA A 93 7.70 -3.14 -11.28
N PRO A 94 7.19 -3.98 -12.22
CA PRO A 94 6.26 -3.49 -13.24
C PRO A 94 4.92 -2.98 -12.67
N TYR A 95 4.46 -3.48 -11.52
CA TYR A 95 3.27 -2.94 -10.87
C TYR A 95 3.60 -1.59 -10.20
N GLN A 96 4.73 -1.51 -9.50
CA GLN A 96 5.19 -0.28 -8.86
C GLN A 96 5.40 0.85 -9.87
N ASN A 97 6.03 0.57 -11.00
CA ASN A 97 6.29 1.58 -12.03
C ASN A 97 5.02 2.05 -12.75
N ALA A 98 3.92 1.29 -12.64
CA ALA A 98 2.63 1.66 -13.23
C ALA A 98 1.82 2.60 -12.34
N ASP A 99 2.18 2.75 -11.06
CA ASP A 99 1.46 3.58 -10.10
C ASP A 99 2.37 4.69 -9.55
N PRO A 100 2.00 5.98 -9.68
CA PRO A 100 2.82 7.10 -9.22
C PRO A 100 3.04 7.16 -7.69
N HIS A 101 2.23 6.45 -6.90
CA HIS A 101 2.38 6.40 -5.44
C HIS A 101 3.51 5.47 -4.99
N TRP A 102 3.98 4.58 -5.87
CA TRP A 102 5.04 3.62 -5.60
C TRP A 102 6.40 4.15 -6.06
N ASN A 103 7.40 4.04 -5.19
CA ASN A 103 8.80 4.32 -5.51
C ASN A 103 9.69 3.27 -4.82
N SER A 104 10.26 2.34 -5.60
CA SER A 104 11.30 1.41 -5.13
C SER A 104 10.95 0.70 -3.81
N ASN A 105 9.82 -0.03 -3.79
CA ASN A 105 9.21 -0.70 -2.63
C ASN A 105 8.61 0.22 -1.55
N VAL A 106 8.61 1.54 -1.75
CA VAL A 106 7.99 2.49 -0.84
C VAL A 106 6.70 3.00 -1.47
N TYR A 107 5.57 2.73 -0.81
CA TYR A 107 4.30 3.35 -1.11
C TYR A 107 4.20 4.68 -0.38
N THR A 108 3.84 5.74 -1.09
CA THR A 108 3.72 7.10 -0.55
C THR A 108 2.30 7.59 -0.71
N ARG A 109 1.70 8.02 0.40
CA ARG A 109 0.37 8.63 0.41
C ARG A 109 0.47 10.00 1.04
N ARG A 110 -0.06 11.00 0.36
CA ARG A 110 -0.17 12.37 0.84
C ARG A 110 -1.63 12.63 1.22
N MET A 111 -1.83 13.24 2.37
CA MET A 111 -3.12 13.78 2.80
C MET A 111 -3.01 15.30 3.00
#